data_AF-X1QIW6-F1
#
_entry.id   AF-X1QIW6-F1
#
_cell.length_a   1.000
_cell.length_b   1.000
_cell.length_c   1.000
_cell.angle_alpha   90.00
_cell.angle_beta   90.00
_cell.angle_gamma   90.00
#
_symmetry.space_group_name_H-M   'P 1'
#
loop_
_entity.id
_entity.type
_entity.pdbx_description
1 polymer ?
#
loop_
_entity_poly.entity_id
_entity_poly.type
_entity_poly.pdbx_seq_one_letter_code
_entity_poly.pdbx_strand_id
1 'polypeptide(L)'
;MTTGLYSQARNPMVAGWIIMMFGVGALLDSFSLISIFTPLFLMLNILYLKTIEEKEMEKKFGKEYLKYKGSVPMFIPRFRRR
;
A
#
# COMPACT_ATOMS: atom_id res chain seq x y z
N MET A 1 -15.98 4.85 3.98
CA MET A 1 -16.35 5.04 2.56
C MET A 1 -15.50 4.08 1.73
N THR A 2 -16.11 3.07 1.10
CA THR A 2 -15.44 1.96 0.41
C THR A 2 -15.76 1.95 -1.09
N THR A 3 -15.60 3.10 -1.75
CA THR A 3 -15.93 3.29 -3.17
C THR A 3 -14.67 3.58 -3.99
N GLY A 4 -14.54 2.97 -5.17
CA GLY A 4 -13.44 3.20 -6.11
C GLY A 4 -12.16 2.39 -5.84
N LEU A 5 -10.99 3.00 -6.06
CA LEU A 5 -9.65 2.38 -5.92
C LEU A 5 -9.41 1.74 -4.55
N TYR A 6 -9.98 2.32 -3.49
CA TYR A 6 -9.90 1.77 -2.14
C TYR A 6 -10.70 0.46 -1.96
N SER A 7 -11.67 0.16 -2.84
CA SER A 7 -12.34 -1.16 -2.87
C SER A 7 -11.47 -2.26 -3.47
N GLN A 8 -10.44 -1.91 -4.22
CA GLN A 8 -9.58 -2.86 -4.95
C GLN A 8 -8.31 -3.15 -4.14
N ALA A 9 -7.69 -2.12 -3.58
CA ALA A 9 -6.55 -2.24 -2.67
C ALA A 9 -6.79 -1.34 -1.46
N ARG A 10 -6.45 -1.82 -0.25
CA ARG A 10 -6.62 -1.01 0.96
C ARG A 10 -5.79 0.27 0.93
N ASN A 11 -4.62 0.24 0.29
CA ASN A 11 -3.70 1.38 0.22
C ASN A 11 -3.14 1.57 -1.21
N PRO A 12 -3.94 2.11 -2.14
CA PRO A 12 -3.51 2.34 -3.52
C PRO A 12 -2.35 3.35 -3.63
N MET A 13 -2.16 4.21 -2.62
CA MET A 13 -1.03 5.15 -2.56
C MET A 13 0.33 4.46 -2.65
N VAL A 14 0.47 3.25 -2.11
CA VAL A 14 1.74 2.52 -2.15
C VAL A 14 2.14 2.16 -3.57
N ALA A 15 1.17 1.85 -4.44
CA ALA A 15 1.44 1.64 -5.86
C ALA A 15 1.94 2.92 -6.54
N GLY A 16 1.37 4.08 -6.18
CA GLY A 16 1.85 5.39 -6.66
C GLY A 16 3.28 5.69 -6.21
N TRP A 17 3.63 5.38 -4.96
CA TRP A 17 5.00 5.52 -4.45
C TRP A 17 6.01 4.62 -5.18
N ILE A 18 5.64 3.38 -5.49
CA ILE A 18 6.48 2.47 -6.28
C ILE A 18 6.74 3.05 -7.67
N ILE A 19 5.69 3.52 -8.36
CA ILE A 19 5.81 4.11 -9.70
C ILE A 19 6.67 5.38 -9.67
N MET A 20 6.47 6.25 -8.68
CA MET A 20 7.29 7.46 -8.52
C MET A 20 8.75 7.13 -8.24
N MET A 21 9.04 6.23 -7.30
CA MET A 21 10.43 5.83 -6.99
C MET A 21 11.11 5.18 -8.19
N PHE A 22 10.38 4.33 -8.93
CA PHE A 22 10.89 3.74 -10.15
C PHE A 22 11.18 4.80 -11.23
N GLY A 23 10.27 5.74 -11.44
CA GLY A 23 10.45 6.85 -12.40
C GLY A 23 11.61 7.76 -12.04
N VAL A 24 11.76 8.13 -10.77
CA VAL A 24 12.89 8.94 -10.28
C VAL A 24 14.21 8.18 -10.44
N GLY A 25 14.25 6.90 -10.08
CA GLY A 25 15.45 6.08 -10.24
C GLY A 25 15.85 5.89 -11.70
N ALA A 26 14.87 5.79 -12.61
CA ALA A 26 15.10 5.71 -14.05
C ALA A 26 15.60 7.04 -14.63
N LEU A 27 15.06 8.18 -14.18
CA LEU A 27 15.52 9.51 -14.60
C LEU A 27 16.96 9.80 -14.16
N LEU A 28 17.39 9.26 -13.02
CA LEU A 28 18.73 9.42 -12.47
C LEU A 28 19.73 8.36 -12.97
N ASP A 29 19.29 7.44 -13.85
CA ASP A 29 20.03 6.30 -14.38
C ASP A 29 20.82 5.52 -13.30
N SER A 30 20.25 5.47 -12.09
CA SER A 30 20.93 4.99 -10.90
C SER A 30 20.34 3.66 -10.46
N PHE A 31 20.92 2.58 -10.97
CA PHE A 31 20.46 1.22 -10.68
C PHE A 31 20.43 0.91 -9.18
N SER A 32 21.40 1.44 -8.40
CA SER A 32 21.44 1.29 -6.94
C SER A 32 20.21 1.90 -6.25
N LEU A 33 19.68 2.99 -6.78
CA LEU A 33 18.55 3.72 -6.21
C LEU A 33 17.23 2.96 -6.47
N ILE A 34 17.10 2.35 -7.64
CA ILE A 34 15.98 1.47 -7.98
C ILE A 34 16.08 0.16 -7.19
N SER A 35 17.23 -0.50 -7.20
CA SER A 35 17.43 -1.85 -6.66
C SER A 35 17.44 -1.90 -5.14
N ILE A 36 18.00 -0.89 -4.47
CA ILE A 36 18.19 -0.90 -3.01
C ILE A 36 17.19 0.03 -2.33
N PHE A 37 17.13 1.29 -2.77
CA PHE A 37 16.32 2.31 -2.09
C PHE A 37 14.82 2.07 -2.27
N THR A 38 14.38 1.69 -3.46
CA THR A 38 12.95 1.45 -3.73
C THR A 38 12.36 0.33 -2.85
N PRO A 39 12.94 -0.89 -2.79
CA PRO A 39 12.42 -1.93 -1.90
C PRO A 39 12.59 -1.58 -0.42
N LEU A 40 13.66 -0.89 -0.02
CA LEU A 40 13.83 -0.45 1.36
C LEU A 40 12.72 0.54 1.78
N PHE A 41 12.48 1.57 0.97
CA PHE A 41 11.45 2.57 1.19
C PHE A 41 10.05 1.94 1.18
N LEU A 42 9.82 1.01 0.26
CA LEU A 42 8.59 0.24 0.20
C LEU A 42 8.39 -0.57 1.49
N MET A 43 9.41 -1.29 1.96
CA MET A 43 9.33 -2.11 3.17
C MET A 43 9.01 -1.26 4.41
N LEU A 44 9.65 -0.10 4.55
CA LEU A 44 9.37 0.85 5.63
C LEU A 44 7.94 1.40 5.55
N ASN A 45 7.46 1.75 4.36
CA ASN A 45 6.07 2.19 4.18
C ASN A 45 5.09 1.09 4.57
N ILE A 46 5.29 -0.14 4.08
CA ILE A 46 4.44 -1.29 4.42
C ILE A 46 4.40 -1.49 5.94
N LEU A 47 5.55 -1.41 6.61
CA LEU A 47 5.64 -1.53 8.06
C LEU A 47 4.88 -0.41 8.75
N TYR A 48 5.06 0.84 8.34
CA TYR A 48 4.36 2.01 8.88
C TYR A 48 2.84 1.87 8.74
N LEU A 49 2.37 1.57 7.52
CA LEU A 49 0.96 1.36 7.21
C LEU A 49 0.35 0.25 8.07
N LYS A 50 1.03 -0.89 8.22
CA LYS A 50 0.56 -2.02 9.02
C LYS A 50 0.56 -1.72 10.51
N THR A 51 1.51 -0.93 11.00
CA THR A 51 1.72 -0.79 12.45
C THR A 51 1.05 0.44 13.02
N ILE A 52 1.05 1.55 12.29
CA ILE A 52 0.46 2.81 12.73
C ILE A 52 -0.93 2.96 12.14
N GLU A 53 -1.04 2.93 10.81
CA GLU A 53 -2.29 3.28 10.13
C GLU A 53 -3.38 2.23 10.38
N GLU A 54 -3.08 0.92 10.27
CA GLU A 54 -4.05 -0.12 10.65
C GLU A 54 -4.45 -0.02 12.13
N LYS A 55 -3.52 0.22 13.05
CA LYS A 55 -3.84 0.32 14.48
C LYS A 55 -4.71 1.54 14.78
N GLU A 56 -4.44 2.67 14.13
CA GLU A 56 -5.30 3.85 14.25
C GLU A 56 -6.69 3.61 13.70
N MET A 57 -6.79 2.94 12.54
CA MET A 57 -8.08 2.61 11.94
C MET A 57 -8.84 1.58 12.77
N GLU A 58 -8.17 0.58 13.34
CA GLU A 58 -8.74 -0.37 14.30
C GLU A 58 -9.22 0.36 15.57
N LYS A 59 -8.49 1.36 16.08
CA LYS A 59 -8.94 2.18 17.21
C LYS A 59 -10.13 3.07 16.87
N LYS A 60 -10.14 3.69 15.68
CA LYS A 60 -11.19 4.63 15.26
C LYS A 60 -12.49 3.94 14.83
N PHE A 61 -12.39 2.81 14.14
CA PHE A 61 -13.52 2.13 13.49
C PHE A 61 -13.80 0.72 14.02
N GLY A 62 -12.92 0.15 14.84
CA GLY A 62 -13.16 -1.10 15.58
C GLY A 62 -13.55 -2.29 14.70
N LYS A 63 -14.70 -2.90 15.02
CA LYS A 63 -15.21 -4.12 14.37
C LYS A 63 -15.54 -3.92 12.89
N GLU A 64 -15.92 -2.71 12.49
CA GLU A 64 -16.27 -2.41 11.10
C GLU A 64 -15.03 -2.46 10.19
N TYR A 65 -13.90 -1.94 10.71
CA TYR A 65 -12.61 -2.04 10.02
C TYR A 65 -12.06 -3.46 9.99
N LEU A 66 -12.24 -4.26 11.05
CA LEU A 66 -11.86 -5.68 11.06
C LEU A 66 -12.58 -6.47 9.95
N LYS A 67 -13.88 -6.22 9.75
CA LYS A 67 -14.66 -6.84 8.67
C LYS A 67 -14.17 -6.39 7.28
N TYR A 68 -13.84 -5.11 7.13
CA TYR A 68 -13.24 -4.56 5.91
C TYR A 68 -11.84 -5.15 5.61
N LYS A 69 -10.98 -5.24 6.62
CA LYS A 69 -9.61 -5.80 6.56
C LYS A 69 -9.59 -7.26 6.11
N GLY A 70 -10.60 -8.05 6.52
CA GLY A 70 -10.75 -9.43 6.05
C GLY A 70 -11.27 -9.56 4.62
N SER A 71 -11.95 -8.53 4.11
CA SER A 71 -12.60 -8.54 2.80
C SER A 71 -11.71 -7.99 1.68
N VAL A 72 -10.89 -6.98 1.99
CA VAL A 72 -10.04 -6.28 1.01
C VAL A 72 -8.55 -6.55 1.29
N PRO A 73 -7.79 -7.06 0.30
CA PRO A 73 -6.36 -7.28 0.45
C PRO A 73 -5.56 -5.97 0.55
N MET A 74 -4.36 -6.04 1.17
CA MET A 74 -3.55 -4.87 1.47
C MET A 74 -2.90 -4.22 0.23
N PHE A 75 -2.38 -5.03 -0.71
CA PHE A 75 -1.62 -4.56 -1.88
C PHE A 75 -2.15 -5.07 -3.21
N ILE A 76 -2.33 -6.38 -3.33
CA ILE A 76 -2.72 -7.00 -4.61
C ILE A 76 -4.24 -7.10 -4.61
N PRO A 77 -4.94 -6.39 -5.52
CA PRO A 77 -6.37 -6.57 -5.67
C PRO A 77 -6.65 -8.05 -5.93
N ARG A 78 -7.51 -8.65 -5.10
CA ARG A 78 -8.02 -9.99 -5.39
C ARG A 78 -8.83 -9.82 -6.67
N PHE A 79 -8.25 -10.22 -7.81
CA PHE A 79 -8.97 -10.49 -9.05
C PHE A 79 -9.87 -11.71 -8.82
N ARG A 80 -10.80 -11.62 -7.87
CA ARG A 80 -11.93 -12.52 -7.83
C ARG A 80 -12.88 -11.98 -8.90
N ARG A 81 -12.65 -12.43 -10.14
CA ARG A 81 -13.64 -12.40 -11.20
C ARG A 81 -14.96 -12.85 -10.59
N ARG A 82 -15.95 -11.96 -10.64
CA ARG A 82 -17.33 -12.37 -10.56
C ARG A 82 -17.71 -12.92 -11.93
#